data_AF-Q21J58-F1
#
_entry.id   AF-Q21J58-F1
#
_cell.length_a   1.000
_cell.length_b   1.000
_cell.length_c   1.000
_cell.angle_alpha   90.00
_cell.angle_beta   90.00
_cell.angle_gamma   90.00
#
_symmetry.space_group_name_H-M   'P 1'
#
loop_
_entity.id
_entity.type
_entity.pdbx_description
1 polymer ?
#
loop_
_entity_poly.entity_id
_entity_poly.type
_entity_poly.pdbx_seq_one_letter_code
_entity_poly.pdbx_strand_id
1 'polypeptide(L)'
;MKISTIITTSITAGAIIFSSSTFAKDTKSVVEAKKIIQSYKDLRATCSKTEGDDRITCFSKLNDANEEYVAAKQYIRQTTQEATGENDTAAHRVTFL
;
A
#
# COMPACT_ATOMS: atom_id res chain seq x y z
N MET A 1 -0.53 -14.95 49.42
CA MET A 1 -1.12 -13.76 50.10
C MET A 1 -1.51 -12.77 49.02
N LYS A 2 -2.79 -12.39 48.97
CA LYS A 2 -3.36 -11.44 48.01
C LYS A 2 -3.19 -10.03 48.58
N ILE A 3 -2.68 -9.09 47.78
CA ILE A 3 -2.69 -7.67 48.12
C ILE A 3 -3.38 -6.96 46.95
N SER A 4 -4.64 -6.63 47.19
CA SER A 4 -5.41 -5.69 46.37
C SER A 4 -5.16 -4.29 46.92
N THR A 5 -4.76 -3.35 46.08
CA THR A 5 -4.85 -1.92 46.39
C THR A 5 -5.30 -1.18 45.14
N ILE A 6 -6.28 -0.30 45.32
CA ILE A 6 -7.11 0.34 44.30
C ILE A 6 -6.82 1.86 44.31
N ILE A 7 -7.09 2.52 43.17
CA ILE A 7 -7.38 3.96 42.93
C ILE A 7 -6.19 4.94 43.17
N THR A 8 -5.82 5.89 42.31
CA THR A 8 -6.59 7.12 42.02
C THR A 8 -5.91 7.99 40.94
N THR A 9 -6.72 8.31 39.92
CA THR A 9 -6.77 9.43 38.94
C THR A 9 -5.64 10.44 38.78
N SER A 10 -5.39 10.83 37.51
CA SER A 10 -5.35 12.23 37.07
C SER A 10 -5.64 12.31 35.56
N ILE A 11 -6.81 12.81 35.20
CA ILE A 11 -7.17 13.25 33.85
C ILE A 11 -7.12 14.78 33.86
N THR A 12 -6.29 15.39 33.00
CA THR A 12 -6.50 16.68 32.31
C THR A 12 -5.22 17.00 31.55
N ALA A 13 -5.20 16.87 30.22
CA ALA A 13 -5.61 17.88 29.23
C ALA A 13 -4.40 18.71 28.76
N GLY A 14 -4.05 18.62 27.48
CA GLY A 14 -3.02 19.49 26.92
C GLY A 14 -2.53 19.13 25.52
N ALA A 15 -3.23 19.66 24.51
CA ALA A 15 -2.77 19.94 23.16
C ALA A 15 -2.16 18.79 22.32
N ILE A 16 -3.02 18.04 21.63
CA ILE A 16 -2.59 17.36 20.41
C ILE A 16 -2.57 18.42 19.31
N ILE A 17 -1.38 18.95 19.01
CA ILE A 17 -1.11 19.66 17.78
C ILE A 17 -1.49 18.71 16.65
N PHE A 18 -2.57 19.00 15.94
CA PHE A 18 -2.89 18.33 14.69
C PHE A 18 -1.82 18.74 13.68
N SER A 19 -0.71 18.01 13.66
CA SER A 19 0.21 18.00 12.55
C SER A 19 -0.55 17.50 11.33
N SER A 20 -0.99 18.42 10.48
CA SER A 20 -1.50 18.13 9.15
C SER A 20 -0.36 17.61 8.27
N SER A 21 0.00 16.34 8.47
CA SER A 21 0.87 15.57 7.57
C SER A 21 0.04 15.02 6.40
N THR A 22 -0.64 15.91 5.69
CA THR A 22 -1.35 15.59 4.44
C THR A 22 -0.35 15.61 3.28
N PHE A 23 0.58 14.65 3.21
CA PHE A 23 1.32 14.27 1.97
C PHE A 23 2.11 12.95 2.10
N ALA A 24 2.06 12.24 3.23
CA ALA A 24 2.82 11.00 3.45
C ALA A 24 2.03 9.70 3.20
N LYS A 25 0.75 9.80 2.83
CA LYS A 25 -0.13 8.61 2.73
C LYS A 25 0.13 7.80 1.45
N ASP A 26 0.34 8.48 0.32
CA ASP A 26 0.57 7.81 -0.96
C ASP A 26 1.97 7.20 -1.08
N THR A 27 3.00 7.89 -0.60
CA THR A 27 4.38 7.39 -0.66
C THR A 27 4.56 6.10 0.13
N LYS A 28 3.94 5.99 1.31
CA LYS A 28 3.95 4.75 2.09
C LYS A 28 3.26 3.60 1.35
N SER A 29 2.12 3.87 0.73
CA SER A 29 1.37 2.86 -0.02
C SER A 29 2.05 2.44 -1.33
N VAL A 30 2.77 3.35 -2.02
CA VAL A 30 3.58 3.01 -3.21
C VAL A 30 4.76 2.11 -2.83
N VAL A 31 5.42 2.36 -1.69
CA VAL A 31 6.50 1.51 -1.19
C VAL A 31 5.98 0.10 -0.87
N GLU A 32 4.82 0.00 -0.23
CA GLU A 32 4.17 -1.29 0.07
C GLU A 32 3.79 -2.04 -1.22
N ALA A 33 3.19 -1.36 -2.21
CA ALA A 33 2.87 -1.95 -3.51
C ALA A 33 4.13 -2.47 -4.24
N LYS A 34 5.23 -1.72 -4.21
CA LYS A 34 6.52 -2.16 -4.76
C LYS A 34 7.05 -3.42 -4.05
N LYS A 35 6.89 -3.48 -2.73
CA LYS A 35 7.29 -4.65 -1.93
C LYS A 35 6.50 -5.90 -2.32
N ILE A 36 5.17 -5.79 -2.48
CA ILE A 36 4.30 -6.89 -2.94
C ILE A 36 4.76 -7.40 -4.31
N ILE A 37 5.03 -6.49 -5.25
CA ILE A 37 5.53 -6.85 -6.58
C ILE A 37 6.86 -7.60 -6.51
N GLN A 38 7.78 -7.13 -5.66
CA GLN A 38 9.07 -7.78 -5.52
C GLN A 38 8.93 -9.16 -4.89
N SER A 39 8.16 -9.30 -3.81
CA SER A 39 7.91 -10.59 -3.16
C SER A 39 7.26 -11.60 -4.10
N TYR A 40 6.32 -11.17 -4.95
CA TYR A 40 5.74 -12.03 -5.98
C TYR A 40 6.79 -12.52 -7.00
N LYS A 41 7.69 -11.64 -7.45
CA LYS A 41 8.77 -12.00 -8.37
C LYS A 41 9.75 -13.00 -7.74
N ASP A 42 10.11 -12.79 -6.48
CA ASP A 42 11.03 -13.67 -5.76
C ASP A 42 10.40 -15.05 -5.55
N LEU A 43 9.10 -15.10 -5.21
CA LEU A 43 8.35 -16.35 -5.14
C LEU A 43 8.31 -17.05 -6.50
N ARG A 44 8.03 -16.32 -7.59
CA ARG A 44 8.02 -16.89 -8.95
C ARG A 44 9.39 -17.46 -9.34
N ALA A 45 10.47 -16.75 -9.02
CA ALA A 45 11.83 -17.21 -9.28
C ALA A 45 12.15 -18.48 -8.46
N THR A 46 11.70 -18.53 -7.21
CA THR A 46 11.82 -19.72 -6.36
C THR A 46 11.08 -20.92 -6.97
N CYS A 47 9.80 -20.74 -7.32
CA CYS A 47 8.99 -21.80 -7.92
C CYS A 47 9.53 -22.30 -9.26
N SER A 48 10.24 -21.43 -10.01
CA SER A 48 10.88 -21.83 -11.28
C SER A 48 12.06 -22.80 -11.10
N LYS A 49 12.65 -22.83 -9.90
CA LYS A 49 13.78 -23.70 -9.53
C LYS A 49 13.33 -24.91 -8.71
N THR A 50 12.05 -24.98 -8.34
CA THR A 50 11.48 -26.07 -7.56
C THR A 50 10.97 -27.17 -8.50
N GLU A 51 11.18 -28.43 -8.16
CA GLU A 51 10.79 -29.59 -8.97
C GLU A 51 9.82 -30.51 -8.21
N GLY A 52 9.19 -31.45 -8.92
CA GLY A 52 8.29 -32.44 -8.32
C GLY A 52 7.05 -31.84 -7.66
N ASP A 53 6.56 -32.48 -6.60
CA ASP A 53 5.34 -32.07 -5.89
C ASP A 53 5.48 -30.73 -5.17
N ASP A 54 6.71 -30.37 -4.79
CA ASP A 54 7.02 -29.07 -4.20
C ASP A 54 6.77 -27.93 -5.20
N ARG A 55 6.97 -28.18 -6.50
CA ARG A 55 6.64 -27.23 -7.56
C ARG A 55 5.14 -26.93 -7.57
N ILE A 56 4.29 -27.95 -7.47
CA ILE A 56 2.83 -27.78 -7.48
C ILE A 56 2.41 -26.89 -6.32
N THR A 57 2.91 -27.18 -5.12
CA THR A 57 2.64 -26.40 -3.91
C THR A 57 3.15 -24.96 -4.04
N CYS A 58 4.34 -24.76 -4.63
CA CYS A 58 4.89 -23.43 -4.84
C CYS A 58 4.04 -22.61 -5.82
N PHE A 59 3.61 -23.21 -6.93
CA PHE A 59 2.75 -22.53 -7.91
C PHE A 59 1.34 -22.26 -7.36
N SER A 60 0.82 -23.07 -6.43
CA SER A 60 -0.41 -22.74 -5.70
C SER A 60 -0.25 -21.44 -4.91
N LYS A 61 0.81 -21.33 -4.10
CA LYS A 61 1.12 -20.10 -3.34
C LYS A 61 1.34 -18.90 -4.24
N LEU A 62 1.97 -19.10 -5.39
CA LEU A 62 2.15 -18.07 -6.40
C LEU A 62 0.80 -17.59 -6.95
N ASN A 63 -0.12 -18.51 -7.21
CA ASN A 63 -1.45 -18.18 -7.69
C ASN A 63 -2.26 -17.40 -6.65
N ASP A 64 -2.18 -17.79 -5.38
CA ASP A 64 -2.83 -17.07 -4.27
C ASP A 64 -2.30 -15.63 -4.15
N ALA A 65 -0.99 -15.42 -4.37
CA ALA A 65 -0.37 -14.10 -4.34
C ALA A 65 -0.61 -13.26 -5.62
N ASN A 66 -1.22 -13.82 -6.66
CA ASN A 66 -1.37 -13.14 -7.95
C ASN A 66 -2.38 -11.98 -7.90
N GLU A 67 -3.45 -12.12 -7.12
CA GLU A 67 -4.45 -11.06 -6.97
C GLU A 67 -3.83 -9.80 -6.35
N GLU A 68 -3.08 -9.96 -5.26
CA GLU A 68 -2.35 -8.87 -4.61
C GLU A 68 -1.29 -8.24 -5.53
N TYR A 69 -0.59 -9.06 -6.32
CA TYR A 69 0.37 -8.59 -7.32
C TYR A 69 -0.27 -7.71 -8.39
N VAL A 70 -1.44 -8.12 -8.91
CA VAL A 70 -2.17 -7.34 -9.92
C VAL A 70 -2.68 -6.04 -9.32
N ALA A 71 -3.26 -6.08 -8.12
CA ALA A 71 -3.74 -4.89 -7.41
C ALA A 71 -2.60 -3.89 -7.16
N ALA A 72 -1.45 -4.36 -6.66
CA ALA A 72 -0.28 -3.52 -6.42
C ALA A 72 0.24 -2.86 -7.71
N LYS A 73 0.22 -3.58 -8.84
CA LYS A 73 0.60 -3.00 -10.15
C LYS A 73 -0.37 -1.94 -10.63
N GLN A 74 -1.66 -2.15 -10.46
CA GLN A 74 -2.68 -1.17 -10.84
C GLN A 74 -2.55 0.10 -10.00
N TYR A 75 -2.34 -0.04 -8.69
CA TYR A 75 -2.12 1.06 -7.77
C TYR A 75 -0.91 1.94 -8.17
N ILE A 76 0.24 1.33 -8.49
CA ILE A 76 1.42 2.08 -8.94
C ILE A 76 1.14 2.81 -10.27
N ARG A 77 0.39 2.20 -11.19
CA ARG A 77 0.05 2.84 -12.46
C ARG A 77 -0.83 4.07 -12.27
N GLN A 78 -1.87 3.97 -11.43
CA GLN A 78 -2.79 5.07 -11.13
C GLN A 78 -2.05 6.23 -10.45
N THR A 79 -1.28 5.94 -9.41
CA THR A 79 -0.48 6.96 -8.69
C THR A 79 0.58 7.61 -9.58
N THR A 80 1.17 6.87 -10.52
CA THR A 80 2.12 7.44 -11.49
C THR A 80 1.42 8.33 -12.51
N GLN A 81 0.23 7.96 -12.97
CA GLN A 81 -0.57 8.76 -13.92
C GLN A 81 -1.07 10.07 -13.28
N GLU A 82 -1.50 10.01 -12.02
CA GLU A 82 -1.90 11.18 -11.23
C GLU A 82 -0.73 12.13 -10.99
N ALA A 83 0.48 11.60 -10.73
CA ALA A 83 1.69 12.40 -10.58
C ALA A 83 2.15 13.08 -11.88
N THR A 84 1.73 12.59 -13.06
CA THR A 84 2.01 13.18 -14.37
C THR A 84 0.85 14.02 -14.93
N GLY A 85 -0.28 14.10 -14.21
CA GLY A 85 -1.49 14.80 -14.62
C GLY A 85 -1.48 16.28 -14.25
N GLU A 86 -0.52 17.04 -14.76
CA GLU A 86 -0.56 18.51 -14.76
C GLU A 86 -1.56 19.00 -15.82
N ASN A 87 -2.82 19.11 -15.41
CA ASN A 87 -3.79 20.18 -15.72
C ASN A 87 -3.94 20.71 -17.16
N ASP A 88 -4.57 19.95 -18.07
CA ASP A 88 -5.22 20.50 -19.26
C ASP A 88 -6.72 20.71 -19.03
N THR A 89 -7.06 21.61 -18.09
CA THR A 89 -8.38 22.25 -18.07
C THR A 89 -8.38 23.42 -19.07
N ALA A 90 -8.09 23.15 -20.34
CA ALA A 90 -8.20 24.11 -21.44
C ALA A 90 -9.62 24.07 -22.08
N ALA A 91 -10.65 23.84 -21.27
CA ALA A 91 -12.05 23.89 -21.69
C ALA A 91 -12.68 25.27 -21.42
N HIS A 92 -12.01 26.35 -21.86
CA HIS A 92 -12.66 27.63 -22.12
C HIS A 92 -12.63 27.91 -23.61
N ARG A 93 -13.37 27.07 -24.35
CA ARG A 93 -13.74 27.33 -25.75
C ARG A 93 -14.79 28.44 -25.76
N VAL A 94 -14.33 29.69 -25.80
CA VAL A 94 -15.17 30.83 -26.17
C VAL A 94 -14.59 31.41 -27.45
N THR A 95 -14.94 30.79 -28.58
CA THR A 95 -14.85 31.45 -29.87
C THR A 95 -16.10 32.32 -29.98
N PHE A 96 -15.99 33.60 -29.59
CA PHE A 96 -16.97 34.60 -30.01
C PHE A 96 -16.83 34.80 -31.54
N LEU A 97 -18.01 34.98 -32.15
CA LEU A 97 -18.34 35.09 -33.57
C LEU A 97 -17.29 35.76 -34.47
#